data_AF-A0A2A2IEX1-F1
#
_entry.id   AF-A0A2A2IEX1-F1
#
_cell.length_a   1.000
_cell.length_b   1.000
_cell.length_c   1.000
_cell.angle_alpha   90.00
_cell.angle_beta   90.00
_cell.angle_gamma   90.00
#
_symmetry.space_group_name_H-M   'P 1'
#
loop_
_entity.id
_entity.type
_entity.pdbx_description
1 polymer ?
#
loop_
_entity_poly.entity_id
_entity_poly.type
_entity_poly.pdbx_seq_one_letter_code
_entity_poly.pdbx_strand_id
1 'polypeptide(L)'
;MEDAGFFAPTGNNLPSKNLIVVQNRDNLDKLAETTPYMKWLKEAPAAIVISGIPEASKYWLQDSSIAAAFVWLKAVKVGLGSAFGAVYH
;
A
#
# COMPACT_ATOMS: atom_id res chain seq x y z
N MET A 1 9.59 0.55 -6.08
CA MET A 1 8.51 -0.40 -5.67
C MET A 1 7.15 0.23 -5.94
N GLU A 2 6.98 1.44 -5.44
CA GLU A 2 5.90 2.39 -5.64
C GLU A 2 5.50 2.57 -7.12
N ASP A 3 6.45 2.66 -8.06
CA ASP A 3 6.13 2.83 -9.49
C ASP A 3 5.18 1.75 -10.02
N ALA A 4 5.35 0.50 -9.57
CA ALA A 4 4.50 -0.61 -10.02
C ALA A 4 3.04 -0.39 -9.59
N GLY A 5 2.82 0.11 -8.37
CA GLY A 5 1.48 0.44 -7.91
C GLY A 5 0.97 1.76 -8.46
N PHE A 6 1.84 2.75 -8.68
CA PHE A 6 1.46 4.04 -9.27
C PHE A 6 0.93 3.86 -10.70
N PHE A 7 1.65 3.10 -11.54
CA PHE A 7 1.26 2.78 -12.90
C PHE A 7 0.24 1.64 -13.02
N ALA A 8 -0.25 1.11 -11.90
CA ALA A 8 -1.33 0.13 -11.92
C ALA A 8 -2.61 0.77 -12.51
N PRO A 9 -3.39 0.02 -13.31
CA PRO A 9 -4.54 0.58 -14.01
C PRO A 9 -5.57 1.13 -13.03
N THR A 10 -6.28 2.18 -13.45
CA THR A 10 -7.33 2.83 -12.68
C THR A 10 -8.56 3.06 -13.53
N GLY A 11 -9.74 2.99 -12.93
CA GLY A 11 -10.99 3.38 -13.59
C GLY A 11 -10.89 4.78 -14.19
N ASN A 12 -11.17 4.90 -15.49
CA ASN A 12 -11.13 6.16 -16.26
C ASN A 12 -9.78 6.93 -16.19
N ASN A 13 -8.67 6.26 -15.85
CA ASN A 13 -7.38 6.91 -15.64
C ASN A 13 -7.41 8.04 -14.58
N LEU A 14 -8.29 7.91 -13.57
CA LEU A 14 -8.46 8.91 -12.51
C LEU A 14 -7.44 8.70 -11.38
N PRO A 15 -7.01 9.79 -10.70
CA PRO A 15 -6.06 9.72 -9.58
C PRO A 15 -6.76 9.26 -8.30
N SER A 16 -7.21 8.01 -8.27
CA SER A 16 -8.07 7.46 -7.23
C SER A 16 -7.34 6.89 -6.00
N LYS A 17 -6.02 7.01 -5.97
CA LYS A 17 -5.16 6.40 -4.95
C LYS A 17 -3.87 7.20 -4.73
N ASN A 18 -3.36 7.15 -3.50
CA ASN A 18 -2.04 7.61 -3.09
C ASN A 18 -1.17 6.42 -2.70
N LEU A 19 0.13 6.50 -3.02
CA LEU A 19 1.14 5.57 -2.54
C LEU A 19 2.16 6.34 -1.71
N ILE A 20 2.29 5.98 -0.44
CA ILE A 20 3.15 6.66 0.51
C ILE A 20 4.23 5.69 0.96
N VAL A 21 5.49 5.98 0.63
CA VAL A 21 6.64 5.21 1.08
C VAL A 21 7.02 5.66 2.49
N VAL A 22 7.06 4.73 3.43
CA VAL A 22 7.41 4.98 4.83
C VAL A 22 8.68 4.23 5.17
N GLN A 23 9.72 4.96 5.59
CA GLN A 23 11.02 4.40 6.01
C GLN A 23 11.43 4.87 7.41
N ASN A 24 10.79 5.92 7.93
CA ASN A 24 11.05 6.40 9.28
C ASN A 24 10.54 5.37 10.32
N ARG A 25 11.43 4.92 11.20
CA ARG A 25 11.17 3.88 12.21
C ARG A 25 9.98 4.22 13.11
N ASP A 26 9.93 5.45 13.64
CA ASP A 26 8.85 5.87 14.53
C ASP A 26 7.48 5.82 13.85
N ASN A 27 7.41 6.18 12.57
CA ASN A 27 6.16 6.10 11.80
C ASN A 27 5.75 4.65 11.53
N LEU A 28 6.70 3.77 11.21
CA LEU A 28 6.42 2.34 11.03
C LEU A 28 5.94 1.70 12.34
N ASP A 29 6.51 2.08 13.49
CA ASP A 29 6.09 1.59 14.81
C ASP A 29 4.67 2.06 15.15
N LYS A 30 4.33 3.32 14.85
CA LYS A 30 2.96 3.83 15.01
C LYS A 30 1.97 3.08 14.12
N LEU A 31 2.33 2.81 12.87
CA LEU A 31 1.48 2.05 11.95
C LEU A 31 1.26 0.61 12.44
N ALA A 32 2.25 0.00 13.09
CA ALA A 32 2.14 -1.36 13.63
C ALA A 32 1.03 -1.49 14.70
N GLU A 33 0.68 -0.38 15.36
CA GLU A 33 -0.36 -0.32 16.40
C GLU A 33 -1.76 -0.04 15.83
N THR A 34 -1.90 0.19 14.51
CA THR A 34 -3.20 0.54 13.91
C THR A 34 -4.18 -0.63 13.95
N THR A 35 -3.68 -1.88 13.90
CA THR A 35 -4.49 -3.08 14.11
C THR A 35 -3.69 -4.13 14.91
N PRO A 36 -4.38 -5.07 15.59
CA PRO A 36 -3.69 -6.13 16.33
C PRO A 36 -2.85 -7.09 15.47
N TYR A 37 -3.03 -7.06 14.14
CA TYR A 37 -2.52 -8.07 13.20
C TYR A 37 -1.27 -7.61 12.43
N MET A 38 -0.77 -6.39 12.68
CA MET A 38 0.36 -5.80 11.94
C MET A 38 1.66 -5.66 12.75
N LYS A 39 1.81 -6.43 13.85
CA LYS A 39 3.00 -6.34 14.73
C LYS A 39 4.33 -6.58 14.01
N TRP A 40 4.32 -7.34 12.91
CA TRP A 40 5.48 -7.56 12.04
C TRP A 40 6.06 -6.26 11.46
N LEU A 41 5.28 -5.18 11.41
CA LEU A 41 5.74 -3.89 10.89
C LEU A 41 6.81 -3.23 11.79
N LYS A 42 6.89 -3.63 13.07
CA LYS A 42 7.97 -3.21 14.00
C LYS A 42 9.36 -3.67 13.54
N GLU A 43 9.42 -4.77 12.80
CA GLU A 43 10.66 -5.35 12.29
C GLU A 43 10.90 -5.03 10.80
N ALA A 44 9.84 -4.68 10.07
CA ALA A 44 9.94 -4.34 8.65
C ALA A 44 10.77 -3.04 8.45
N PRO A 45 11.72 -2.99 7.49
CA PRO A 45 12.56 -1.82 7.26
C PRO A 45 11.86 -0.69 6.47
N ALA A 46 10.76 -0.99 5.81
CA ALA A 46 9.97 -0.03 5.04
C ALA A 46 8.53 -0.54 4.85
N ALA A 47 7.63 0.37 4.51
CA ALA A 47 6.26 0.06 4.13
C ALA A 47 5.79 0.95 2.97
N ILE A 48 4.77 0.47 2.25
CA ILE A 48 4.02 1.28 1.29
C ILE A 48 2.58 1.32 1.79
N VAL A 49 2.12 2.50 2.19
CA VAL A 49 0.72 2.73 2.54
C VAL A 49 -0.02 3.12 1.27
N ILE A 50 -1.10 2.41 0.97
CA ILE A 50 -1.97 2.69 -0.17
C ILE A 50 -3.28 3.22 0.38
N SER A 51 -3.58 4.47 0.05
CA SER A 51 -4.80 5.16 0.51
C SER A 51 -5.66 5.52 -0.70
N GLY A 52 -6.93 5.11 -0.69
CA GLY A 52 -7.88 5.48 -1.74
C GLY A 52 -8.39 6.91 -1.59
N ILE A 53 -8.84 7.50 -2.69
CA ILE A 53 -9.47 8.83 -2.74
C ILE A 53 -10.89 8.68 -3.28
N PRO A 54 -11.89 8.41 -2.41
CA PRO A 54 -13.26 8.13 -2.84
C PRO A 54 -13.94 9.24 -3.64
N GLU A 55 -13.58 10.50 -3.36
CA GLU A 55 -14.10 11.68 -4.05
C GLU A 55 -13.62 11.78 -5.50
N ALA A 56 -12.46 11.18 -5.80
CA ALA A 56 -11.87 11.22 -7.13
C ALA A 56 -12.45 10.16 -8.08
N SER A 57 -12.90 9.01 -7.56
CA SER A 57 -13.40 7.91 -8.39
C SER A 57 -14.24 6.93 -7.58
N LYS A 58 -15.39 6.51 -8.11
CA LYS A 58 -16.16 5.39 -7.54
C LYS A 58 -15.43 4.04 -7.57
N TYR A 59 -14.32 3.93 -8.32
CA TYR A 59 -13.49 2.74 -8.44
C TYR A 59 -12.30 2.72 -7.47
N TRP A 60 -12.21 3.70 -6.55
CA TRP A 60 -11.07 3.89 -5.65
C TRP A 60 -10.65 2.61 -4.91
N LEU A 61 -11.62 1.77 -4.52
CA LEU A 61 -11.36 0.55 -3.77
C LEU A 61 -10.69 -0.50 -4.66
N GLN A 62 -11.22 -0.71 -5.87
CA GLN A 62 -10.66 -1.63 -6.87
C GLN A 62 -9.27 -1.15 -7.30
N ASP A 63 -9.14 0.15 -7.60
CA ASP A 63 -7.90 0.77 -8.05
C ASP A 63 -6.79 0.63 -6.99
N SER A 64 -7.10 0.86 -5.71
CA SER A 64 -6.17 0.68 -4.59
C SER A 64 -5.77 -0.80 -4.41
N SER A 65 -6.73 -1.71 -4.56
CA SER A 65 -6.50 -3.15 -4.45
C SER A 65 -5.59 -3.67 -5.57
N ILE A 66 -5.81 -3.21 -6.81
CA ILE A 66 -4.98 -3.54 -7.96
C ILE A 66 -3.56 -2.98 -7.78
N ALA A 67 -3.42 -1.75 -7.27
CA ALA A 67 -2.13 -1.16 -6.96
C ALA A 67 -1.35 -2.00 -5.92
N ALA A 68 -2.03 -2.46 -4.87
CA ALA A 68 -1.43 -3.34 -3.86
C ALA A 68 -0.90 -4.64 -4.49
N ALA A 69 -1.68 -5.26 -5.38
CA ALA A 69 -1.26 -6.47 -6.08
C ALA A 69 -0.03 -6.24 -6.97
N PHE A 70 0.05 -5.09 -7.66
CA PHE A 70 1.21 -4.75 -8.51
C PHE A 70 2.48 -4.52 -7.67
N VAL A 71 2.36 -3.82 -6.54
CA VAL A 71 3.46 -3.67 -5.57
C VAL A 71 3.93 -5.04 -5.08
N TRP A 72 3.00 -5.93 -4.74
CA TRP A 72 3.31 -7.29 -4.29
C TRP A 72 4.07 -8.08 -5.36
N LEU A 73 3.59 -8.08 -6.61
CA LEU A 73 4.26 -8.77 -7.72
C LEU A 73 5.66 -8.19 -7.98
N LYS A 74 5.83 -6.87 -7.86
CA LYS A 74 7.15 -6.24 -7.96
C LYS A 74 8.06 -6.70 -6.82
N ALA A 75 7.56 -6.84 -5.59
CA ALA A 75 8.31 -7.34 -4.45
C ALA A 75 8.84 -8.75 -4.69
N VAL A 76 7.95 -9.66 -5.13
CA VAL A 76 8.31 -11.03 -5.51
C VAL A 76 9.38 -11.03 -6.61
N LYS A 77 9.20 -10.20 -7.66
CA LYS A 77 10.15 -10.11 -8.79
C LYS A 77 11.57 -9.71 -8.36
N VAL A 78 11.71 -8.89 -7.32
CA VAL A 78 13.02 -8.45 -6.81
C VAL A 78 13.52 -9.27 -5.62
N GLY A 79 12.84 -10.37 -5.28
CA GLY A 79 13.25 -11.28 -4.21
C GLY A 79 12.99 -10.77 -2.80
N LEU A 80 12.06 -9.82 -2.62
CA LEU A 80 11.68 -9.30 -1.30
C LEU A 80 10.47 -10.04 -0.72
N GLY A 81 10.54 -10.35 0.58
CA GLY A 81 9.40 -10.78 1.37
C GLY A 81 8.43 -9.61 1.62
N SER A 82 7.14 -9.89 1.68
CA SER A 82 6.11 -8.89 1.95
C SER A 82 4.99 -9.48 2.80
N ALA A 83 4.35 -8.62 3.59
CA ALA A 83 3.15 -8.92 4.37
C ALA A 83 2.08 -7.86 4.07
N PHE A 84 0.82 -8.26 4.07
CA PHE A 84 -0.31 -7.37 3.78
C PHE A 84 -1.08 -7.07 5.06
N GLY A 85 -1.29 -5.78 5.34
CA GLY A 85 -2.06 -5.30 6.47
C GLY A 85 -3.31 -4.58 5.97
N ALA A 86 -4.48 -5.18 6.18
CA ALA A 86 -5.74 -4.54 5.84
C ALA A 86 -6.10 -3.49 6.89
N VAL A 87 -6.13 -2.22 6.47
CA VAL A 87 -6.62 -1.09 7.27
C VAL A 87 -7.73 -0.46 6.46
N TYR A 88 -8.97 -0.76 6.81
CA TYR A 88 -10.14 -0.16 6.19
C TYR A 88 -11.20 0.08 7.27
N HIS A 89 -11.75 1.30 7.28
CA HIS A 89 -12.87 1.72 8.12
C HIS A 89 -14.00 2.18 7.20
#